data_AF-R7A698-F1
#
_entry.id   AF-R7A698-F1
#
_cell.length_a   1.000
_cell.length_b   1.000
_cell.length_c   1.000
_cell.angle_alpha   90.00
_cell.angle_beta   90.00
_cell.angle_gamma   90.00
#
_symmetry.space_group_name_H-M   'P 1'
#
loop_
_entity.id
_entity.type
_entity.pdbx_description
1 polymer ?
#
loop_
_entity_poly.entity_id
_entity_poly.type
_entity_poly.pdbx_seq_one_letter_code
_entity_poly.pdbx_strand_id
1 'polypeptide(L)'
;MGIEKELTCYIFAGAPMEFLPPVSPEPGDLILCADGGYRYAKALGLKPDYLVGDFDTLPEGEIPQDSQIRRHPIQKDDTDTMLAVKLGLSLGFRRFVLYGAIGGRLDHTIANVQTLLFLYARGAEGVLIGERNEAMLHPPGRRVYPARPDSYFSVFALTTACKGVCLEGVEYPLQDAELTADFPLGVSNHITGEQATVTLAEGMLLLVFSQDRHQSGGRA
;
A
#
# COMPACT_ATOMS: atom_id res chain seq x y z
N MET A 1 8.40 30.28 -7.63
CA MET A 1 8.30 28.95 -8.26
C MET A 1 7.30 28.19 -7.41
N GLY A 2 6.07 28.02 -7.88
CA GLY A 2 5.07 27.24 -7.15
C GLY A 2 5.58 25.81 -7.00
N ILE A 3 5.46 25.24 -5.81
CA ILE A 3 5.70 23.81 -5.62
C ILE A 3 4.59 23.12 -6.41
N GLU A 4 4.92 22.57 -7.58
CA GLU A 4 3.97 21.74 -8.32
C GLU A 4 3.57 20.58 -7.41
N LYS A 5 2.27 20.44 -7.19
CA LYS A 5 1.71 19.36 -6.38
C LYS A 5 2.01 18.05 -7.09
N GLU A 6 2.62 17.11 -6.37
CA GLU A 6 2.88 15.78 -6.91
C GLU A 6 1.56 15.00 -7.04
N LEU A 7 1.22 14.66 -8.29
CA LEU A 7 0.01 13.91 -8.62
C LEU A 7 0.15 12.44 -8.18
N THR A 8 -0.97 11.84 -7.81
CA THR A 8 -1.05 10.50 -7.24
C THR A 8 -1.72 9.51 -8.19
N CYS A 9 -1.14 8.34 -8.32
CA CYS A 9 -1.74 7.19 -8.99
C CYS A 9 -2.46 6.31 -7.96
N TYR A 10 -3.79 6.36 -7.96
CA TYR A 10 -4.65 5.48 -7.18
C TYR A 10 -4.90 4.19 -7.94
N ILE A 11 -4.58 3.06 -7.33
CA ILE A 11 -4.82 1.74 -7.90
C ILE A 11 -5.80 1.00 -6.99
N PHE A 12 -6.89 0.50 -7.55
CA PHE A 12 -7.81 -0.41 -6.85
C PHE A 12 -7.56 -1.83 -7.30
N ALA A 13 -7.06 -2.67 -6.38
CA ALA A 13 -6.85 -4.10 -6.55
C ALA A 13 -7.98 -4.92 -5.90
N GLY A 14 -7.92 -6.25 -6.06
CA GLY A 14 -9.05 -7.15 -5.79
C GLY A 14 -9.16 -7.75 -4.39
N ALA A 15 -8.26 -7.44 -3.43
CA ALA A 15 -8.37 -8.02 -2.08
C ALA A 15 -9.69 -7.58 -1.43
N PRO A 16 -10.40 -8.49 -0.72
CA PRO A 16 -11.66 -8.18 -0.08
C PRO A 16 -11.48 -7.13 1.01
N MET A 17 -12.44 -6.21 1.07
CA MET A 17 -12.56 -5.13 2.04
C MET A 17 -14.05 -4.94 2.28
N GLU A 18 -14.49 -5.14 3.52
CA GLU A 18 -15.89 -4.92 3.91
C GLU A 18 -16.22 -3.42 3.97
N PHE A 19 -15.23 -2.61 4.33
CA PHE A 19 -15.30 -1.17 4.29
C PHE A 19 -14.07 -0.60 3.57
N LEU A 20 -14.30 0.48 2.83
CA LEU A 20 -13.25 1.19 2.12
C LEU A 20 -12.70 2.30 2.99
N PRO A 21 -11.38 2.34 3.26
CA PRO A 21 -10.75 3.51 3.83
C PRO A 21 -11.00 4.74 2.95
N PRO A 22 -11.03 5.96 3.53
CA PRO A 22 -11.26 7.18 2.77
C PRO A 22 -10.31 7.31 1.57
N VAL A 23 -10.84 7.78 0.46
CA VAL A 23 -10.08 8.11 -0.75
C VAL A 23 -10.60 9.41 -1.32
N SER A 24 -9.69 10.32 -1.68
CA SER A 24 -10.02 11.66 -2.16
C SER A 24 -9.10 12.04 -3.32
N PRO A 25 -9.29 11.45 -4.51
CA PRO A 25 -8.52 11.83 -5.70
C PRO A 25 -8.85 13.26 -6.10
N GLU A 26 -7.86 13.99 -6.59
CA GLU A 26 -7.98 15.36 -7.07
C GLU A 26 -7.84 15.45 -8.59
N PRO A 27 -8.26 16.57 -9.21
CA PRO A 27 -8.04 16.78 -10.64
C PRO A 27 -6.55 16.62 -11.02
N GLY A 28 -6.27 15.71 -11.95
CA GLY A 28 -4.92 15.37 -12.40
C GLY A 28 -4.37 14.07 -11.80
N ASP A 29 -4.96 13.57 -10.72
CA ASP A 29 -4.65 12.22 -10.23
C ASP A 29 -5.13 11.15 -11.23
N LEU A 30 -4.49 10.00 -11.18
CA LEU A 30 -4.78 8.87 -12.06
C LEU A 30 -5.49 7.77 -11.29
N ILE A 31 -6.60 7.26 -11.80
CA ILE A 31 -7.37 6.17 -11.21
C ILE A 31 -7.27 4.94 -12.11
N LEU A 32 -6.61 3.89 -11.60
CA LEU A 32 -6.48 2.59 -12.26
C LEU A 32 -7.23 1.52 -11.45
N CYS A 33 -7.94 0.64 -12.13
CA CYS A 33 -8.53 -0.54 -11.52
C CYS A 33 -7.87 -1.80 -12.08
N ALA A 34 -7.39 -2.66 -11.19
CA ALA A 34 -6.90 -3.99 -11.52
C ALA A 34 -8.02 -5.00 -11.30
N ASP A 35 -8.54 -5.54 -12.40
CA ASP A 35 -9.56 -6.58 -12.45
C ASP A 35 -10.74 -6.31 -11.49
N GLY A 36 -11.03 -7.21 -10.54
CA GLY A 36 -12.13 -7.08 -9.59
C GLY A 36 -12.07 -5.85 -8.68
N GLY A 37 -10.94 -5.14 -8.63
CA GLY A 37 -10.81 -3.87 -7.90
C GLY A 37 -11.72 -2.76 -8.43
N TYR A 38 -12.24 -2.89 -9.66
CA TYR A 38 -13.22 -1.96 -10.21
C TYR A 38 -14.47 -1.77 -9.32
N ARG A 39 -14.89 -2.83 -8.62
CA ARG A 39 -16.05 -2.76 -7.70
C ARG A 39 -15.92 -1.68 -6.64
N TYR A 40 -14.69 -1.40 -6.20
CA TYR A 40 -14.41 -0.39 -5.18
C TYR A 40 -14.50 1.02 -5.73
N ALA A 41 -13.89 1.28 -6.90
CA ALA A 41 -14.03 2.56 -7.58
C ALA A 41 -15.50 2.87 -7.86
N LYS A 42 -16.26 1.87 -8.35
CA LYS A 42 -17.71 1.98 -8.58
C LYS A 42 -18.49 2.30 -7.30
N ALA A 43 -18.21 1.62 -6.18
CA ALA A 43 -18.86 1.88 -4.89
C ALA A 43 -18.58 3.30 -4.36
N LEU A 44 -17.43 3.87 -4.71
CA LEU A 44 -17.03 5.23 -4.34
C LEU A 44 -17.51 6.31 -5.32
N GLY A 45 -18.21 5.92 -6.40
CA GLY A 45 -18.60 6.85 -7.47
C GLY A 45 -17.41 7.39 -8.28
N LEU A 46 -16.25 6.73 -8.21
CA LEU A 46 -15.05 7.11 -8.95
C LEU A 46 -15.08 6.46 -10.34
N LYS A 47 -14.72 7.26 -11.36
CA LYS A 47 -14.53 6.77 -12.72
C LYS A 47 -13.06 6.41 -12.93
N PRO A 48 -12.73 5.15 -13.27
CA PRO A 48 -11.36 4.80 -13.60
C PRO A 48 -10.95 5.36 -14.96
N ASP A 49 -9.74 5.89 -15.04
CA ASP A 49 -9.09 6.26 -16.30
C ASP A 49 -8.75 5.00 -17.11
N TYR A 50 -8.21 4.00 -16.42
CA TYR A 50 -7.93 2.69 -17.00
C TYR A 50 -8.42 1.53 -16.15
N LEU A 51 -8.87 0.50 -16.87
CA LEU A 51 -9.19 -0.80 -16.32
C LEU A 51 -8.21 -1.82 -16.90
N VAL A 52 -7.48 -2.52 -16.04
CA VAL A 52 -6.37 -3.42 -16.37
C VAL A 52 -6.71 -4.83 -15.89
N GLY A 53 -6.66 -5.82 -16.78
CA GLY A 53 -6.99 -7.21 -16.44
C GLY A 53 -7.48 -8.00 -17.65
N ASP A 54 -7.86 -9.25 -17.42
CA ASP A 54 -8.59 -10.10 -18.37
C ASP A 54 -10.11 -10.08 -18.12
N PHE A 55 -10.55 -9.57 -16.96
CA PHE A 55 -11.94 -9.31 -16.57
C PHE A 55 -12.79 -10.57 -16.39
N ASP A 56 -12.16 -11.68 -16.01
CA ASP A 56 -12.88 -12.92 -15.67
C ASP A 56 -13.65 -12.81 -14.33
N THR A 57 -13.25 -11.89 -13.44
CA THR A 57 -13.94 -11.65 -12.16
C THR A 57 -15.08 -10.63 -12.24
N LEU A 58 -15.27 -9.95 -13.37
CA LEU A 58 -16.33 -8.97 -13.56
C LEU A 58 -17.52 -9.59 -14.31
N PRO A 59 -18.77 -9.47 -13.80
CA PRO A 59 -19.95 -9.92 -14.53
C PRO A 59 -20.09 -9.20 -15.88
N GLU A 60 -20.57 -9.93 -16.90
CA GLU A 60 -20.86 -9.35 -18.22
C GLU A 60 -21.80 -8.14 -18.08
N GLY A 61 -21.42 -7.01 -18.69
CA GLY A 61 -22.20 -5.76 -18.66
C GLY A 61 -21.79 -4.75 -17.57
N GLU A 62 -20.84 -5.09 -16.70
CA GLU A 62 -20.34 -4.14 -15.68
C GLU A 62 -19.14 -3.30 -16.12
N ILE A 63 -18.54 -3.57 -17.29
CA ILE A 63 -17.41 -2.80 -17.78
C ILE A 63 -17.88 -1.42 -18.27
N PRO A 64 -17.39 -0.30 -17.70
CA PRO A 64 -17.81 1.04 -18.10
C PRO A 64 -17.37 1.33 -19.54
N GLN A 65 -18.30 1.82 -20.36
CA GLN A 65 -18.06 2.13 -21.77
C GLN A 65 -17.07 3.28 -21.98
N ASP A 66 -16.93 4.17 -20.99
CA ASP A 66 -16.15 5.41 -21.09
C ASP A 66 -14.75 5.32 -20.46
N SER A 67 -14.28 4.13 -20.07
CA SER A 67 -12.94 3.92 -19.48
C SER A 67 -12.00 3.31 -20.51
N GLN A 68 -10.71 3.69 -20.48
CA GLN A 68 -9.73 3.08 -21.38
C GLN A 68 -9.41 1.67 -20.91
N ILE A 69 -9.92 0.68 -21.64
CA ILE A 69 -9.70 -0.72 -21.30
C ILE A 69 -8.32 -1.15 -21.82
N ARG A 70 -7.40 -1.48 -20.90
CA ARG A 70 -6.12 -2.12 -21.20
C ARG A 70 -6.27 -3.62 -20.96
N ARG A 71 -6.83 -4.32 -21.96
CA ARG A 71 -6.87 -5.79 -21.98
C ARG A 71 -5.45 -6.32 -22.13
N HIS A 72 -5.09 -7.29 -21.29
CA HIS A 72 -3.83 -8.00 -21.41
C HIS A 72 -4.07 -9.50 -21.63
N PRO A 73 -3.15 -10.22 -22.31
CA PRO A 73 -3.28 -11.66 -22.52
C PRO A 73 -3.31 -12.43 -21.18
N ILE A 74 -4.11 -13.50 -21.11
CA ILE A 74 -4.30 -14.36 -19.93
C ILE A 74 -2.99 -15.04 -19.48
N GLN A 75 -2.04 -15.29 -20.40
CA GLN A 75 -0.73 -15.86 -20.09
C GLN A 75 0.32 -14.76 -19.94
N LYS A 76 0.80 -14.54 -18.71
CA LYS A 76 1.87 -13.58 -18.37
C LYS A 76 2.45 -13.86 -16.98
N ASP A 77 3.66 -13.37 -16.77
CA ASP A 77 4.42 -13.48 -15.51
C ASP A 77 4.04 -12.38 -14.48
N ASP A 78 3.16 -11.43 -14.83
CA ASP A 78 2.78 -10.29 -13.99
C ASP A 78 1.34 -10.37 -13.49
N THR A 79 1.12 -9.99 -12.22
CA THR A 79 -0.22 -9.76 -11.66
C THR A 79 -0.87 -8.51 -12.27
N ASP A 80 -2.20 -8.41 -12.26
CA ASP A 80 -2.88 -7.21 -12.77
C ASP A 80 -2.55 -5.95 -11.98
N THR A 81 -2.31 -6.06 -10.68
CA THR A 81 -1.81 -4.96 -9.85
C THR A 81 -0.44 -4.47 -10.33
N MET A 82 0.48 -5.38 -10.66
CA MET A 82 1.80 -5.03 -11.18
C MET A 82 1.70 -4.34 -12.54
N LEU A 83 0.77 -4.77 -13.41
CA LEU A 83 0.52 -4.10 -14.67
C LEU A 83 -0.02 -2.67 -14.49
N ALA A 84 -0.97 -2.47 -13.56
CA ALA A 84 -1.46 -1.14 -13.23
C ALA A 84 -0.31 -0.23 -12.73
N VAL A 85 0.58 -0.76 -11.88
CA VAL A 85 1.77 -0.03 -11.42
C VAL A 85 2.69 0.34 -12.58
N LYS A 86 3.01 -0.60 -13.48
CA LYS A 86 3.84 -0.34 -14.67
C LYS A 86 3.21 0.73 -15.58
N LEU A 87 1.89 0.70 -15.74
CA LEU A 87 1.16 1.71 -16.50
C LEU A 87 1.29 3.09 -15.86
N GLY A 88 0.99 3.23 -14.56
CA GLY A 88 1.12 4.51 -13.85
C GLY A 88 2.54 5.08 -13.93
N LEU A 89 3.57 4.23 -13.77
CA LEU A 89 4.97 4.63 -13.92
C LEU A 89 5.29 5.16 -15.33
N SER A 90 4.76 4.48 -16.36
CA SER A 90 4.96 4.87 -17.77
C SER A 90 4.28 6.21 -18.12
N LEU A 91 3.22 6.56 -17.39
CA LEU A 91 2.51 7.83 -17.51
C LEU A 91 3.16 8.96 -16.67
N GLY A 92 4.28 8.68 -16.00
CA GLY A 92 5.07 9.67 -15.27
C GLY A 92 4.76 9.78 -13.78
N PHE A 93 3.79 9.04 -13.25
CA PHE A 93 3.44 9.08 -11.83
C PHE A 93 4.55 8.46 -10.97
N ARG A 94 4.82 9.08 -9.81
CA ARG A 94 5.82 8.63 -8.84
C ARG A 94 5.26 8.37 -7.44
N ARG A 95 4.04 8.81 -7.16
CA ARG A 95 3.32 8.52 -5.92
C ARG A 95 2.17 7.57 -6.19
N PHE A 96 2.10 6.47 -5.43
CA PHE A 96 1.12 5.42 -5.60
C PHE A 96 0.37 5.10 -4.31
N VAL A 97 -0.94 4.89 -4.41
CA VAL A 97 -1.77 4.36 -3.31
C VAL A 97 -2.58 3.18 -3.84
N LEU A 98 -2.30 1.99 -3.33
CA LEU A 98 -2.89 0.73 -3.81
C LEU A 98 -3.94 0.25 -2.79
N TYR A 99 -5.22 0.48 -3.08
CA TYR A 99 -6.35 -0.02 -2.30
C TYR A 99 -6.64 -1.48 -2.65
N GLY A 100 -7.15 -2.26 -1.69
CA GLY A 100 -7.40 -3.68 -1.90
C GLY A 100 -6.12 -4.47 -2.18
N ALA A 101 -4.99 -3.99 -1.63
CA ALA A 101 -3.68 -4.58 -1.87
C ALA A 101 -3.21 -5.53 -0.75
N ILE A 102 -3.90 -5.52 0.39
CA ILE A 102 -3.61 -6.38 1.54
C ILE A 102 -4.88 -7.15 1.89
N GLY A 103 -4.76 -8.48 2.03
CA GLY A 103 -5.86 -9.37 2.44
C GLY A 103 -6.24 -10.40 1.37
N GLY A 104 -7.22 -11.24 1.70
CA GLY A 104 -7.62 -12.36 0.86
C GLY A 104 -6.50 -13.39 0.68
N ARG A 105 -5.99 -13.50 -0.54
CA ARG A 105 -4.92 -14.43 -0.91
C ARG A 105 -3.55 -13.92 -0.44
N LEU A 106 -2.86 -14.72 0.39
CA LEU A 106 -1.58 -14.34 1.00
C LEU A 106 -0.47 -14.10 -0.04
N ASP A 107 -0.41 -14.93 -1.07
CA ASP A 107 0.54 -14.81 -2.17
C ASP A 107 0.41 -13.47 -2.92
N HIS A 108 -0.82 -12.99 -3.15
CA HIS A 108 -1.05 -11.65 -3.73
C HIS A 108 -0.59 -10.53 -2.78
N THR A 109 -0.83 -10.67 -1.48
CA THR A 109 -0.36 -9.68 -0.49
C THR A 109 1.17 -9.60 -0.50
N ILE A 110 1.87 -10.74 -0.52
CA ILE A 110 3.34 -10.81 -0.61
C ILE A 110 3.83 -10.18 -1.92
N ALA A 111 3.20 -10.47 -3.05
CA ALA A 111 3.54 -9.86 -4.34
C ALA A 111 3.37 -8.32 -4.33
N ASN A 112 2.34 -7.82 -3.64
CA ASN A 112 2.14 -6.38 -3.49
C ASN A 112 3.21 -5.72 -2.59
N VAL A 113 3.70 -6.41 -1.55
CA VAL A 113 4.86 -5.93 -0.77
C VAL A 113 6.10 -5.83 -1.67
N GLN A 114 6.36 -6.82 -2.52
CA GLN A 114 7.44 -6.75 -3.51
C GLN A 114 7.23 -5.64 -4.54
N THR A 115 5.97 -5.31 -4.86
CA THR A 115 5.63 -4.19 -5.75
C THR A 115 6.09 -2.85 -5.18
N LEU A 116 6.11 -2.68 -3.85
CA LEU A 116 6.70 -1.48 -3.24
C LEU A 116 8.20 -1.35 -3.52
N LEU A 117 8.95 -2.46 -3.46
CA LEU A 117 10.38 -2.47 -3.82
C LEU A 117 10.57 -2.15 -5.30
N PHE A 118 9.69 -2.68 -6.16
CA PHE A 118 9.73 -2.40 -7.60
C PHE A 118 9.52 -0.91 -7.91
N LEU A 119 8.59 -0.26 -7.21
CA LEU A 119 8.35 1.19 -7.26
C LEU A 119 9.58 1.97 -6.79
N TYR A 120 10.11 1.61 -5.61
CA TYR A 120 11.29 2.28 -5.03
C TYR A 120 12.50 2.24 -5.97
N ALA A 121 12.78 1.07 -6.56
CA ALA A 121 13.88 0.90 -7.52
C ALA A 121 13.73 1.76 -8.80
N ARG A 122 12.55 2.36 -9.02
CA ARG A 122 12.23 3.23 -10.16
C ARG A 122 11.99 4.68 -9.75
N GLY A 123 12.42 5.05 -8.54
CA GLY A 123 12.29 6.42 -8.02
C GLY A 123 10.84 6.80 -7.70
N ALA A 124 10.00 5.82 -7.39
CA ALA A 124 8.61 6.02 -6.99
C ALA A 124 8.38 5.50 -5.56
N GLU A 125 7.31 5.97 -4.92
CA GLU A 125 6.86 5.51 -3.62
C GLU A 125 5.43 5.00 -3.68
N GLY A 126 5.12 4.04 -2.80
CA GLY A 126 3.83 3.39 -2.75
C GLY A 126 3.38 3.14 -1.31
N VAL A 127 2.07 3.18 -1.11
CA VAL A 127 1.41 2.69 0.09
C VAL A 127 0.40 1.62 -0.31
N LEU A 128 0.46 0.47 0.36
CA LEU A 128 -0.56 -0.57 0.25
C LEU A 128 -1.62 -0.33 1.31
N ILE A 129 -2.87 -0.34 0.89
CA ILE A 129 -4.04 -0.16 1.74
C ILE A 129 -4.88 -1.43 1.67
N GLY A 130 -5.09 -2.05 2.82
CA GLY A 130 -6.15 -3.03 3.06
C GLY A 130 -7.23 -2.43 3.96
N GLU A 131 -8.19 -3.25 4.33
CA GLU A 131 -9.33 -2.82 5.16
C GLU A 131 -8.90 -2.18 6.49
N ARG A 132 -7.92 -2.79 7.18
CA ARG A 132 -7.41 -2.36 8.50
C ARG A 132 -5.89 -2.26 8.55
N ASN A 133 -5.26 -2.23 7.38
CA ASN A 133 -3.81 -2.32 7.26
C ASN A 133 -3.29 -1.29 6.27
N GLU A 134 -2.21 -0.61 6.64
CA GLU A 134 -1.41 0.21 5.74
C GLU A 134 0.02 -0.32 5.76
N ALA A 135 0.63 -0.52 4.59
CA ALA A 135 2.03 -0.93 4.51
C ALA A 135 2.81 -0.06 3.54
N MET A 136 4.02 0.33 3.93
CA MET A 136 4.89 1.21 3.14
C MET A 136 6.36 0.93 3.43
N LEU A 137 7.23 1.34 2.51
CA LEU A 137 8.67 1.22 2.71
C LEU A 137 9.24 2.41 3.49
N HIS A 138 10.29 2.12 4.26
CA HIS A 138 11.17 3.12 4.83
C HIS A 138 12.61 2.84 4.37
N PRO A 139 13.11 3.62 3.39
CA PRO A 139 14.51 3.54 2.96
C PRO A 139 15.43 4.23 3.97
N PRO A 140 16.77 4.12 3.81
CA PRO A 140 17.72 4.82 4.68
C PRO A 140 17.45 6.32 4.79
N GLY A 141 17.60 6.85 6.00
CA GLY A 141 17.28 8.22 6.36
C GLY A 141 16.40 8.32 7.59
N ARG A 142 15.91 9.53 7.88
CA ARG A 142 15.03 9.84 9.01
C ARG A 142 13.69 10.33 8.50
N ARG A 143 12.59 9.72 8.96
CA ARG A 143 11.22 10.12 8.61
C ARG A 143 10.31 10.07 9.83
N VAL A 144 9.26 10.90 9.78
CA VAL A 144 8.25 11.02 10.83
C VAL A 144 6.94 10.40 10.34
N TYR A 145 6.30 9.61 11.19
CA TYR A 145 5.05 8.91 10.89
C TYR A 145 3.99 9.30 11.92
N PRO A 146 2.92 9.99 11.52
CA PRO A 146 1.82 10.33 12.41
C PRO A 146 1.13 9.07 12.95
N ALA A 147 0.69 9.13 14.20
CA ALA A 147 -0.11 8.08 14.80
C ALA A 147 -1.38 7.82 13.99
N ARG A 148 -1.77 6.54 13.91
CA ARG A 148 -3.09 6.12 13.43
C ARG A 148 -3.92 5.74 14.67
N PRO A 149 -5.17 6.21 14.79
CA PRO A 149 -6.04 5.81 15.89
C PRO A 149 -6.14 4.29 15.99
N ASP A 150 -6.11 3.77 17.22
CA ASP A 150 -6.34 2.36 17.56
C ASP A 150 -5.51 1.36 16.74
N SER A 151 -4.29 1.75 16.35
CA SER A 151 -3.43 0.96 15.47
C SER A 151 -2.13 0.55 16.15
N TYR A 152 -1.68 -0.66 15.84
CA TYR A 152 -0.30 -1.07 16.04
C TYR A 152 0.60 -0.44 14.97
N PHE A 153 1.87 -0.26 15.30
CA PHE A 153 2.93 0.19 14.42
C PHE A 153 4.05 -0.86 14.40
N SER A 154 4.16 -1.63 13.33
CA SER A 154 5.16 -2.68 13.18
C SER A 154 6.26 -2.28 12.20
N VAL A 155 7.48 -2.73 12.47
CA VAL A 155 8.68 -2.45 11.68
C VAL A 155 9.41 -3.75 11.40
N PHE A 156 9.54 -4.11 10.12
CA PHE A 156 10.19 -5.35 9.68
C PHE A 156 11.38 -5.07 8.76
N ALA A 157 12.41 -5.90 8.83
CA ALA A 157 13.48 -5.89 7.83
C ALA A 157 12.98 -6.57 6.54
N LEU A 158 13.04 -5.85 5.42
CA LEU A 158 12.68 -6.38 4.11
C LEU A 158 13.92 -6.83 3.31
N THR A 159 15.10 -6.39 3.74
CA THR A 159 16.40 -6.96 3.36
C THR A 159 16.87 -7.96 4.41
N THR A 160 17.92 -8.74 4.11
CA THR A 160 18.49 -9.73 5.06
C THR A 160 18.73 -9.15 6.46
N ALA A 161 19.25 -7.92 6.51
CA ALA A 161 19.38 -7.12 7.71
C ALA A 161 19.12 -5.63 7.42
N CYS A 162 18.71 -4.91 8.45
CA CYS A 162 18.56 -3.47 8.51
C CYS A 162 19.33 -2.96 9.73
N LYS A 163 20.29 -2.04 9.53
CA LYS A 163 21.21 -1.58 10.58
C LYS A 163 20.99 -0.11 10.90
N GLY A 164 21.38 0.27 12.12
CA GLY A 164 21.21 1.62 12.62
C GLY A 164 19.73 2.00 12.74
N VAL A 165 18.90 1.04 13.15
CA VAL A 165 17.46 1.26 13.34
C VAL A 165 17.24 1.99 14.67
N CYS A 166 16.69 3.20 14.59
CA CYS A 166 16.22 3.94 15.77
C CYS A 166 14.72 4.20 15.65
N LEU A 167 13.98 3.90 16.72
CA LEU A 167 12.56 4.18 16.86
C LEU A 167 12.34 5.11 18.07
N GLU A 168 11.85 6.31 17.81
CA GLU A 168 11.50 7.31 18.83
C GLU A 168 9.97 7.56 18.83
N GLY A 169 9.40 7.92 19.98
CA GLY A 169 7.95 8.17 20.10
C GLY A 169 7.09 6.91 20.06
N VAL A 170 7.67 5.76 20.40
CA VAL A 170 7.00 4.46 20.45
C VAL A 170 7.13 3.81 21.83
N GLU A 171 6.28 2.84 22.13
CA GLU A 171 6.26 2.13 23.42
C GLU A 171 7.53 1.29 23.64
N TYR A 172 7.99 0.61 22.59
CA TYR A 172 9.23 -0.16 22.58
C TYR A 172 10.27 0.54 21.69
N PRO A 173 11.03 1.53 22.21
CA PRO A 173 12.01 2.25 21.41
C PRO A 173 13.20 1.36 21.05
N LEU A 174 13.82 1.67 19.91
CA LEU A 174 15.08 1.06 19.48
C LEU A 174 16.12 2.16 19.34
N GLN A 175 17.38 1.83 19.65
CA GLN A 175 18.52 2.74 19.51
C GLN A 175 19.67 1.97 18.86
N ASP A 176 20.05 2.38 17.65
CA ASP A 176 21.12 1.77 16.86
C ASP A 176 21.00 0.24 16.74
N ALA A 177 19.76 -0.24 16.60
CA ALA A 177 19.46 -1.67 16.56
C ALA A 177 19.71 -2.27 15.17
N GLU A 178 19.88 -3.60 15.14
CA GLU A 178 19.82 -4.40 13.93
C GLU A 178 18.50 -5.19 13.92
N LEU A 179 17.76 -5.08 12.83
CA LEU A 179 16.59 -5.92 12.55
C LEU A 179 16.94 -6.89 11.42
N THR A 180 16.66 -8.18 11.59
CA THR A 180 16.91 -9.21 10.56
C THR A 180 15.61 -9.75 9.99
N ALA A 181 15.65 -10.26 8.75
CA ALA A 181 14.46 -10.77 8.07
C ALA A 181 13.91 -12.08 8.67
N ASP A 182 14.68 -12.75 9.53
CA ASP A 182 14.34 -14.02 10.17
C ASP A 182 13.88 -13.88 11.63
N PHE A 183 13.86 -12.65 12.18
CA PHE A 183 13.41 -12.40 13.55
C PHE A 183 12.50 -11.16 13.65
N PRO A 184 11.21 -11.32 14.00
CA PRO A 184 10.21 -10.25 13.94
C PRO A 184 10.22 -9.34 15.18
N LEU A 185 11.38 -8.81 15.58
CA LEU A 185 11.53 -8.01 16.80
C LEU A 185 10.63 -6.76 16.83
N GLY A 186 10.37 -6.13 15.67
CA GLY A 186 9.64 -4.87 15.57
C GLY A 186 8.12 -5.02 15.42
N VAL A 187 7.54 -6.19 15.67
CA VAL A 187 6.09 -6.42 15.54
C VAL A 187 5.31 -5.81 16.71
N SER A 188 4.09 -5.31 16.43
CA SER A 188 3.10 -4.88 17.43
C SER A 188 3.58 -3.81 18.43
N ASN A 189 4.36 -2.83 17.96
CA ASN A 189 4.68 -1.64 18.75
C ASN A 189 3.50 -0.65 18.74
N HIS A 190 3.56 0.39 19.58
CA HIS A 190 2.56 1.46 19.62
C HIS A 190 3.23 2.82 19.55
N ILE A 191 2.65 3.75 18.81
CA ILE A 191 3.06 5.16 18.85
C ILE A 191 2.41 5.78 20.11
N THR A 192 3.22 6.29 21.03
CA THR A 192 2.76 6.74 22.35
C THR A 192 2.32 8.20 22.39
N GLY A 193 2.67 8.98 21.38
CA GLY A 193 2.27 10.38 21.20
C GLY A 193 1.59 10.62 19.85
N GLU A 194 1.83 11.79 19.26
CA GLU A 194 1.23 12.16 17.97
C GLU A 194 1.92 11.52 16.77
N GLN A 195 3.18 11.09 16.93
CA GLN A 195 4.00 10.58 15.84
C GLN A 195 5.18 9.75 16.35
N ALA A 196 5.67 8.85 15.51
CA ALA A 196 6.94 8.16 15.68
C ALA A 196 8.00 8.75 14.73
N THR A 197 9.26 8.76 15.16
CA THR A 197 10.39 9.00 14.27
C THR A 197 11.14 7.70 14.04
N VAL A 198 11.30 7.34 12.77
CA VAL A 198 12.09 6.18 12.35
C VAL A 198 13.35 6.69 11.67
N THR A 199 14.49 6.18 12.10
CA THR A 199 15.78 6.37 11.43
C THR A 199 16.34 5.02 11.02
N LEU A 200 16.90 4.95 9.81
CA LEU A 200 17.56 3.78 9.26
C LEU A 200 18.89 4.19 8.61
N ALA A 201 19.97 3.45 8.89
CA ALA A 201 21.26 3.67 8.23
C ALA A 201 21.43 2.81 6.97
N GLU A 202 21.11 1.51 7.04
CA GLU A 202 21.32 0.57 5.94
C GLU A 202 20.17 -0.45 5.84
N GLY A 203 19.83 -0.85 4.61
CA GLY A 203 18.78 -1.83 4.32
C GLY A 203 17.47 -1.20 3.85
N MET A 204 16.38 -1.95 3.95
CA MET A 204 15.02 -1.48 3.66
C MET A 204 14.06 -1.99 4.73
N LEU A 205 13.34 -1.08 5.38
CA LEU A 205 12.30 -1.46 6.33
C LEU A 205 10.93 -1.50 5.64
N LEU A 206 10.09 -2.45 6.07
CA LEU A 206 8.65 -2.44 5.83
C LEU A 206 7.97 -1.94 7.11
N LEU A 207 7.24 -0.83 7.01
CA LEU A 207 6.40 -0.32 8.08
C LEU A 207 4.97 -0.76 7.83
N VAL A 208 4.31 -1.22 8.89
CA VAL A 208 2.91 -1.68 8.84
C VAL A 208 2.13 -1.03 9.98
N PHE A 209 1.07 -0.30 9.62
CA PHE A 209 0.01 0.04 10.55
C PHE A 209 -1.08 -1.03 10.44
N SER A 210 -1.54 -1.56 11.56
CA SER A 210 -2.58 -2.59 11.58
C SER A 210 -3.51 -2.40 12.77
N GLN A 211 -4.79 -2.70 12.59
CA GLN A 211 -5.78 -2.71 13.68
C GLN A 211 -6.32 -4.12 13.90
N ASP A 212 -6.62 -4.46 15.16
CA ASP A 212 -7.37 -5.67 15.45
C ASP A 212 -8.78 -5.59 14.85
N ARG A 213 -9.34 -6.76 14.52
CA ARG A 213 -10.79 -6.86 14.32
C ARG A 213 -11.43 -6.64 15.68
N HIS A 214 -12.07 -5.49 15.90
CA HIS A 214 -12.96 -5.35 17.05
C HIS A 214 -13.97 -6.50 17.03
N GLN A 215 -13.93 -7.35 18.06
CA GLN A 215 -15.08 -8.20 18.36
C GLN A 215 -16.21 -7.27 18.78
N SER A 216 -17.20 -7.08 17.91
CA SER A 216 -18.52 -6.65 18.34
C SER A 216 -19.12 -7.74 19.24
N GLY A 217 -18.82 -7.69 20.54
CA GLY A 217 -19.29 -8.64 21.53
C GLY A 217 -18.98 -8.12 22.94
N GLY A 218 -20.02 -7.66 23.62
CA GLY A 218 -19.93 -6.98 24.91
C GLY A 218 -19.24 -7.79 26.00
N ARG A 219 -18.54 -7.07 26.88
CA ARG A 219 -18.36 -7.53 28.26
C ARG A 219 -19.70 -7.36 28.96
N ALA A 220 -20.40 -8.49 29.15
CA ALA A 220 -21.37 -8.64 30.23
C ALA A 220 -20.63 -8.63 31.58
#